data_AF-A0A8H4AHN6-F1
#
_entry.id   AF-A0A8H4AHN6-F1
#
_cell.length_a   1.000
_cell.length_b   1.000
_cell.length_c   1.000
_cell.angle_alpha   90.00
_cell.angle_beta   90.00
_cell.angle_gamma   90.00
#
_symmetry.space_group_name_H-M   'P 1'
#
loop_
_entity.id
_entity.type
_entity.pdbx_description
1 polymer ?
#
loop_
_entity_poly.entity_id
_entity_poly.type
_entity_poly.pdbx_seq_one_letter_code
_entity_poly.pdbx_strand_id
1 'polypeptide(L)'
;MASKIFMGNMPELMEKILENLNNEVSSLHSCALVSRHWCKMSIPLLWQDPFSFNRKSSLITNYFSSLCEDEKFFLKKRVINVEFSKTLFDYARFLKVIDLDDLESIVLRWISRHRISTKKIHISISHN
;
A
#
# COMPACT_ATOMS: atom_id res chain seq x y z
N MET A 1 26.72 3.98 18.42
CA MET A 1 27.09 5.15 17.60
C MET A 1 26.53 4.91 16.20
N ALA A 2 25.43 5.58 15.84
CA ALA A 2 25.00 5.61 14.46
C ALA A 2 26.05 6.43 13.69
N SER A 3 26.79 5.78 12.80
CA SER A 3 27.65 6.51 11.88
C SER A 3 26.76 7.49 11.14
N LYS A 4 27.06 8.79 11.28
CA LYS A 4 26.66 9.79 10.29
C LYS A 4 27.39 9.39 9.01
N ILE A 5 26.84 8.41 8.28
CA ILE A 5 27.16 8.24 6.88
C ILE A 5 26.71 9.57 6.29
N PHE A 6 27.70 10.41 6.01
CA PHE A 6 27.57 11.61 5.22
C PHE A 6 27.23 11.11 3.80
N MET A 7 26.02 10.61 3.61
CA MET A 7 25.35 10.47 2.32
C MET A 7 25.05 11.89 1.87
N GLY A 8 26.12 12.66 1.63
CA GLY A 8 26.04 13.90 0.89
C GLY A 8 25.51 13.53 -0.49
N ASN A 9 24.20 13.70 -0.66
CA ASN A 9 23.49 14.02 -1.89
C ASN A 9 24.07 13.45 -3.20
N MET A 10 24.19 12.13 -3.33
CA MET A 10 24.29 11.50 -4.65
C MET A 10 22.99 10.72 -4.94
N PRO A 11 21.85 11.41 -5.09
CA PRO A 11 20.59 10.76 -5.43
C PRO A 11 20.73 9.95 -6.73
N GLU A 12 21.59 10.35 -7.67
CA GLU A 12 21.78 9.62 -8.94
C GLU A 12 22.37 8.22 -8.72
N LEU A 13 23.32 8.08 -7.78
CA LEU A 13 23.88 6.76 -7.44
C LEU A 13 22.83 5.86 -6.80
N MET A 14 21.97 6.46 -5.97
CA MET A 14 20.93 5.74 -5.27
C MET A 14 19.78 5.33 -6.19
N GLU A 15 19.38 6.22 -7.10
CA GLU A 15 18.46 5.89 -8.20
C GLU A 15 19.01 4.69 -8.98
N LYS A 16 20.27 4.74 -9.38
CA LYS A 16 20.90 3.64 -10.12
C LYS A 16 20.94 2.33 -9.33
N ILE A 17 21.21 2.36 -8.02
CA ILE A 17 21.14 1.16 -7.18
C ILE A 17 19.71 0.61 -7.16
N LEU A 18 18.72 1.47 -6.93
CA LEU A 18 17.33 1.06 -6.82
C LEU A 18 16.75 0.59 -8.16
N GLU A 19 17.16 1.18 -9.28
CA GLU A 19 16.80 0.75 -10.63
C GLU A 19 17.24 -0.68 -10.91
N ASN A 20 18.46 -1.06 -10.48
CA ASN A 20 18.94 -2.43 -10.59
C ASN A 20 18.14 -3.42 -9.72
N LEU A 21 17.44 -2.92 -8.70
CA LEU A 21 16.61 -3.68 -7.78
C LEU A 21 15.10 -3.62 -8.11
N ASN A 22 14.69 -2.97 -9.21
CA ASN A 22 13.28 -2.68 -9.51
C ASN A 22 12.37 -3.93 -9.49
N ASN A 23 12.89 -5.08 -9.90
CA ASN A 23 12.13 -6.34 -9.95
C ASN A 23 12.26 -7.17 -8.66
N GLU A 24 13.05 -6.72 -7.70
CA GLU A 24 13.30 -7.41 -6.42
C GLU A 24 12.55 -6.74 -5.27
N VAL A 25 11.26 -7.05 -5.15
CA VAL A 25 10.37 -6.45 -4.13
C VAL A 25 10.93 -6.58 -2.71
N SER A 26 11.53 -7.71 -2.37
CA SER A 26 12.15 -7.95 -1.05
C SER A 26 13.37 -7.05 -0.80
N SER A 27 14.19 -6.82 -1.82
CA SER A 27 15.36 -5.95 -1.76
C SER A 27 14.93 -4.49 -1.61
N LEU A 28 13.96 -4.03 -2.42
CA LEU A 28 13.38 -2.70 -2.30
C LEU A 28 12.70 -2.45 -0.94
N HIS A 29 12.02 -3.46 -0.40
CA HIS A 29 11.43 -3.38 0.94
C HIS A 29 12.52 -3.21 2.01
N SER A 30 13.63 -3.94 1.88
CA SER A 30 14.77 -3.81 2.79
C SER A 30 15.40 -2.41 2.70
N CYS A 31 15.60 -1.90 1.48
CA CYS A 31 16.05 -0.53 1.22
C CYS A 31 15.14 0.51 1.89
N ALA A 32 13.81 0.36 1.79
CA ALA A 32 12.86 1.30 2.38
C ALA A 32 13.01 1.46 3.91
N LEU A 33 13.58 0.46 4.59
CA LEU A 33 13.77 0.46 6.05
C LEU A 33 15.13 1.04 6.49
N VAL A 34 16.06 1.29 5.57
CA VAL A 34 17.43 1.76 5.91
C VAL A 34 17.44 3.17 6.47
N SER A 35 16.77 4.12 5.78
CA SER A 35 16.70 5.51 6.22
C SER A 35 15.51 6.25 5.61
N ARG A 36 15.19 7.46 6.09
CA ARG A 36 14.13 8.29 5.52
C ARG A 36 14.34 8.59 4.03
N HIS A 37 15.59 8.73 3.59
CA HIS A 37 15.89 8.98 2.18
C HIS A 37 15.67 7.73 1.33
N TRP A 38 16.13 6.56 1.81
CA TRP A 38 15.88 5.26 1.16
C TRP A 38 14.41 4.88 1.12
N CYS A 39 13.66 5.18 2.18
CA CYS A 39 12.22 5.06 2.20
C CYS A 39 11.57 5.88 1.08
N LYS A 40 11.90 7.17 0.97
CA LYS A 40 11.30 8.07 -0.04
C LYS A 40 11.55 7.65 -1.48
N MET A 41 12.71 7.05 -1.77
CA MET A 41 13.04 6.61 -3.14
C MET A 41 12.56 5.19 -3.45
N SER A 42 12.55 4.29 -2.46
CA SER A 42 12.13 2.89 -2.67
C SER A 42 10.61 2.73 -2.72
N ILE A 43 9.86 3.54 -1.96
CA ILE A 43 8.39 3.44 -1.90
C ILE A 43 7.73 3.67 -3.27
N PRO A 44 8.09 4.72 -4.05
CA PRO A 44 7.54 4.88 -5.40
C PRO A 44 7.76 3.65 -6.28
N LEU A 45 8.92 2.99 -6.19
CA LEU A 45 9.24 1.76 -6.96
C LEU A 45 8.40 0.56 -6.49
N LEU A 46 8.29 0.35 -5.19
CA LEU A 46 7.49 -0.72 -4.60
C LEU A 46 6.01 -0.65 -4.98
N TRP A 47 5.48 0.55 -5.22
CA TRP A 47 4.06 0.80 -5.45
C TRP A 47 3.72 1.05 -6.94
N GLN A 48 4.65 0.85 -7.88
CA GLN A 48 4.37 0.97 -9.33
C GLN A 48 3.45 -0.12 -9.86
N ASP A 49 3.61 -1.34 -9.36
CA ASP A 49 2.84 -2.50 -9.76
C ASP A 49 2.50 -3.37 -8.54
N PRO A 50 1.59 -2.91 -7.67
CA PRO A 50 1.23 -3.58 -6.43
C PRO A 50 0.54 -4.94 -6.63
N PHE A 51 0.03 -5.25 -7.82
CA PHE A 51 -0.94 -6.33 -8.01
C PHE A 51 -0.36 -7.57 -8.69
N SER A 52 0.68 -7.42 -9.53
CA SER A 52 1.29 -8.53 -10.28
C SER A 52 1.87 -9.67 -9.44
N PHE A 53 2.30 -9.41 -8.19
CA PHE A 53 2.97 -10.41 -7.34
C PHE A 53 2.07 -11.03 -6.26
N ASN A 54 0.78 -11.25 -6.55
CA ASN A 54 -0.18 -11.84 -5.62
C ASN A 54 -0.17 -11.14 -4.24
N ARG A 55 -0.05 -9.81 -4.24
CA ARG A 55 0.06 -9.07 -2.99
C ARG A 55 -1.27 -9.09 -2.23
N LYS A 56 -1.17 -8.87 -0.92
CA LYS A 56 -2.30 -8.92 0.01
C LYS A 56 -3.38 -7.92 -0.42
N SER A 57 -4.62 -8.38 -0.52
CA SER A 57 -5.75 -7.47 -0.82
C SER A 57 -5.94 -6.33 0.18
N SER A 58 -5.35 -6.42 1.38
CA SER A 58 -5.29 -5.33 2.36
C SER A 58 -4.59 -4.06 1.84
N LEU A 59 -3.75 -4.16 0.80
CA LEU A 59 -3.13 -2.99 0.18
C LEU A 59 -4.14 -2.05 -0.47
N ILE A 60 -5.33 -2.53 -0.85
CA ILE A 60 -6.41 -1.70 -1.39
C ILE A 60 -6.80 -0.59 -0.41
N THR A 61 -6.77 -0.85 0.89
CA THR A 61 -7.06 0.19 1.90
C THR A 61 -6.11 1.39 1.77
N ASN A 62 -4.84 1.14 1.41
CA ASN A 62 -3.87 2.22 1.23
C ASN A 62 -4.18 3.06 -0.02
N TYR A 63 -4.68 2.45 -1.09
CA TYR A 63 -5.15 3.18 -2.27
C TYR A 63 -6.42 3.96 -1.99
N PHE A 64 -7.38 3.35 -1.29
CA PHE A 64 -8.63 4.00 -0.92
C PHE A 64 -8.44 5.14 0.09
N SER A 65 -7.31 5.17 0.80
CA SER A 65 -6.94 6.33 1.64
C SER A 65 -6.77 7.62 0.83
N SER A 66 -6.44 7.53 -0.46
CA SER A 66 -6.27 8.66 -1.37
C SER A 66 -7.59 9.16 -1.98
N LEU A 67 -8.70 8.45 -1.80
CA LEU A 67 -10.02 8.88 -2.27
C LEU A 67 -10.48 10.15 -1.55
N CYS A 68 -11.39 10.90 -2.17
CA CYS A 68 -11.99 12.06 -1.54
C CYS A 68 -12.93 11.63 -0.39
N GLU A 69 -13.26 12.56 0.50
CA GLU A 69 -14.09 12.24 1.67
C GLU A 69 -15.49 11.75 1.29
N ASP A 70 -16.07 12.25 0.19
CA ASP A 70 -17.37 11.80 -0.30
C ASP A 70 -17.34 10.36 -0.81
N GLU A 71 -16.28 9.98 -1.53
CA GLU A 71 -16.05 8.61 -2.01
C GLU A 71 -15.84 7.64 -0.85
N LYS A 72 -15.02 8.04 0.13
CA LYS A 72 -14.80 7.26 1.37
C LYS A 72 -16.10 7.09 2.15
N PHE A 73 -16.91 8.14 2.27
CA PHE A 73 -18.21 8.09 2.92
C PHE A 73 -19.16 7.13 2.20
N PHE A 74 -19.19 7.18 0.86
CA PHE A 74 -19.99 6.26 0.06
C PHE A 74 -19.57 4.80 0.26
N LEU A 75 -18.26 4.51 0.24
CA LEU A 75 -17.72 3.17 0.48
C LEU A 75 -18.07 2.65 1.88
N LYS A 76 -17.96 3.52 2.90
CA LYS A 76 -18.34 3.22 4.29
C LYS A 76 -19.80 2.85 4.43
N LYS A 77 -20.68 3.65 3.80
CA LYS A 77 -22.13 3.51 3.92
C LYS A 77 -22.67 2.29 3.19
N ARG A 78 -22.15 2.00 1.99
CA ARG A 78 -22.75 1.00 1.08
C ARG A 78 -22.04 -0.34 1.05
N VAL A 79 -20.73 -0.37 1.33
CA VAL A 79 -19.92 -1.55 1.04
C VAL A 79 -19.38 -2.15 2.34
N ILE A 80 -18.68 -1.37 3.16
CA ILE A 80 -17.91 -1.90 4.31
C ILE A 80 -17.72 -0.85 5.41
N ASN A 81 -17.90 -1.24 6.67
CA ASN A 81 -17.46 -0.43 7.83
C ASN A 81 -15.93 -0.49 8.03
N VAL A 82 -15.16 0.21 7.20
CA VAL A 82 -13.69 0.32 7.30
C VAL A 82 -13.27 1.75 7.63
N GLU A 83 -12.32 1.88 8.55
CA GLU A 83 -11.58 3.12 8.74
C GLU A 83 -10.43 3.22 7.73
N PHE A 84 -10.43 4.32 6.97
CA PHE A 84 -9.31 4.69 6.12
C PHE A 84 -8.33 5.51 6.96
N SER A 85 -7.19 4.93 7.29
CA SER A 85 -6.13 5.62 8.03
C SER A 85 -5.41 6.62 7.13
N LYS A 86 -4.89 7.69 7.76
CA LYS A 86 -4.00 8.63 7.06
C LYS A 86 -2.71 7.92 6.70
N THR A 87 -2.40 7.88 5.41
CA THR A 87 -1.19 7.28 4.88
C THR A 87 -0.01 8.26 4.91
N LEU A 88 1.20 7.72 5.03
CA LEU A 88 2.44 8.51 5.00
C LEU A 88 2.73 9.06 3.59
N PHE A 89 2.29 8.32 2.57
CA PHE A 89 2.44 8.66 1.17
C PHE A 89 1.10 8.54 0.46
N ASP A 90 0.92 9.34 -0.58
CA ASP A 90 -0.18 9.17 -1.53
C ASP A 90 0.15 8.03 -2.49
N TYR A 91 -0.09 6.81 -2.03
CA TYR A 91 0.27 5.59 -2.75
C TYR A 91 -0.40 5.48 -4.13
N ALA A 92 -1.59 6.06 -4.29
CA ALA A 92 -2.29 6.10 -5.58
C ALA A 92 -1.47 6.80 -6.66
N ARG A 93 -0.66 7.81 -6.31
CA ARG A 93 0.20 8.52 -7.27
C ARG A 93 1.37 7.72 -7.81
N PHE A 94 1.72 6.61 -7.16
CA PHE A 94 2.86 5.80 -7.59
C PHE A 94 2.46 4.66 -8.52
N LEU A 95 1.16 4.37 -8.63
CA LEU A 95 0.63 3.31 -9.47
C LEU A 95 0.92 3.60 -10.95
N LYS A 96 1.63 2.67 -11.61
CA LYS A 96 1.97 2.77 -13.05
C LYS A 96 1.40 1.63 -13.87
N VAL A 97 1.24 0.45 -13.26
CA VAL A 97 0.70 -0.74 -13.90
C VAL A 97 -0.65 -1.04 -13.27
N ILE A 98 -1.68 -1.10 -14.11
CA ILE A 98 -3.04 -1.44 -13.72
C ILE A 98 -3.54 -2.47 -14.70
N ASP A 99 -3.54 -3.72 -14.26
CA ASP A 99 -4.34 -4.78 -14.88
C ASP A 99 -5.73 -4.74 -14.23
N LEU A 100 -6.77 -4.59 -15.07
CA LEU A 100 -8.13 -4.41 -14.58
C LEU A 100 -8.71 -5.71 -14.00
N ASP A 101 -8.33 -6.86 -14.55
CA ASP A 101 -8.80 -8.17 -14.10
C ASP A 101 -8.21 -8.49 -12.72
N ASP A 102 -6.90 -8.23 -12.55
CA ASP A 102 -6.23 -8.33 -11.25
C ASP A 102 -6.80 -7.35 -10.23
N LEU A 103 -7.02 -6.09 -10.65
CA LEU A 103 -7.60 -5.07 -9.77
C LEU A 103 -8.99 -5.50 -9.29
N GLU A 104 -9.87 -5.92 -10.19
CA GLU A 104 -11.21 -6.40 -9.85
C GLU A 104 -11.14 -7.58 -8.88
N SER A 105 -10.31 -8.59 -9.19
CA SER A 105 -10.09 -9.77 -8.34
C SER A 105 -9.65 -9.39 -6.92
N ILE A 106 -8.71 -8.46 -6.79
CA ILE A 106 -8.19 -8.03 -5.48
C ILE A 106 -9.24 -7.19 -4.74
N VAL A 107 -9.99 -6.32 -5.42
CA VAL A 107 -11.08 -5.52 -4.83
C VAL A 107 -12.18 -6.45 -4.29
N LEU A 108 -12.64 -7.41 -5.08
CA LEU A 108 -13.66 -8.37 -4.64
C LEU A 108 -13.19 -9.20 -3.43
N ARG A 109 -11.91 -9.61 -3.43
CA ARG A 109 -11.30 -10.32 -2.30
C ARG A 109 -11.20 -9.44 -1.04
N TRP A 110 -10.85 -8.17 -1.20
CA TRP A 110 -10.83 -7.19 -0.12
C TRP A 110 -12.22 -6.95 0.46
N ILE A 111 -13.24 -6.75 -0.38
CA ILE A 111 -14.63 -6.61 0.05
C ILE A 111 -15.10 -7.84 0.83
N SER A 112 -14.85 -9.03 0.28
CA SER A 112 -15.25 -10.29 0.90
C SER A 112 -14.64 -10.49 2.29
N ARG A 113 -13.35 -10.18 2.46
CA ARG A 113 -12.66 -10.26 3.76
C ARG A 113 -13.31 -9.36 4.82
N HIS A 114 -13.66 -8.14 4.44
CA HIS A 114 -14.25 -7.20 5.40
C HIS A 114 -15.72 -7.50 5.69
N ARG A 115 -16.50 -8.02 4.72
CA ARG A 115 -17.87 -8.49 4.98
C ARG A 115 -17.91 -9.71 5.91
N ILE A 116 -16.92 -10.59 5.83
CA ILE A 116 -16.77 -11.71 6.78
C ILE A 116 -16.41 -11.19 8.18
N SER A 117 -15.49 -10.22 8.26
CA SER A 117 -15.09 -9.62 9.54
C SER A 117 -16.25 -8.91 10.23
N THR A 118 -17.09 -8.16 9.51
CA THR A 118 -18.27 -7.50 10.09
C THR A 118 -19.34 -8.49 10.56
N LYS A 119 -19.58 -9.57 9.81
CA LYS A 119 -20.49 -10.66 10.25
C LYS A 119 -20.00 -11.32 11.54
N LYS A 120 -18.70 -11.59 11.67
CA LYS A 120 -18.14 -12.15 12.92
C LYS A 120 -18.38 -11.23 14.11
N ILE A 121 -18.14 -9.92 13.97
CA ILE A 121 -18.38 -8.94 15.05
C ILE A 121 -19.86 -8.93 15.47
N HIS A 122 -20.80 -8.96 14.52
CA HIS A 122 -22.23 -9.02 14.85
C HIS A 122 -22.64 -10.29 15.61
N ILE A 123 -22.10 -11.46 15.23
CA ILE A 123 -22.39 -12.73 15.92
C ILE A 123 -21.84 -12.70 17.36
N SER A 124 -20.69 -12.06 17.60
CA SER A 124 -20.10 -11.92 18.93
C SER A 124 -20.89 -11.00 19.86
N ILE A 125 -21.48 -9.93 19.32
CA ILE A 125 -22.26 -8.97 20.11
C ILE A 125 -23.66 -9.52 20.45
N SER A 126 -24.23 -10.38 19.62
CA SER A 126 -25.57 -10.96 19.85
C SER A 126 -25.60 -12.15 20.83
N HIS A 127 -24.46 -12.53 21.41
CA HIS A 127 -24.34 -13.62 22.40
C HIS A 127 -23.96 -13.13 23.81
N ASN A 128 -24.09 -11.82 24.08
CA ASN A 128 -23.99 -11.21 25.42
C ASN A 128 -25.32 -10.53 25.76
#